data_AF-A0A392MT30-F1
#
_entry.id   AF-A0A392MT30-F1
#
_cell.length_a   1.000
_cell.length_b   1.000
_cell.length_c   1.000
_cell.angle_alpha   90.00
_cell.angle_beta   90.00
_cell.angle_gamma   90.00
#
_symmetry.space_group_name_H-M   'P 1'
#
loop_
_entity.id
_entity.type
_entity.pdbx_description
1 polymer ?
#
loop_
_entity_poly.entity_id
_entity_poly.type
_entity_poly.pdbx_seq_one_letter_code
_entity_poly.pdbx_strand_id
1 'polypeptide(L)' 'MHGGLSPDLNSLDQIRNLQRPTDVPDTGLLCDLLWSDPSKEVQGWGMNDRGVSYTFGADKVSEFLQKHDLDLICRAHQ' A
#
# COMPACT_ATOMS: atom_id res chain seq x y z
N MET A 1 -4.28 -7.35 1.49
CA MET A 1 -3.65 -7.21 0.15
C MET A 1 -2.36 -8.04 0.09
N HIS A 2 -1.70 -8.22 -1.05
CA HIS A 2 -0.44 -8.98 -1.09
C HIS A 2 0.72 -8.20 -0.45
N GLY A 3 1.02 -7.01 -0.99
CA GLY A 3 2.04 -6.08 -0.50
C GLY A 3 1.52 -5.27 0.68
N GLY A 4 1.10 -4.03 0.44
CA GLY A 4 0.62 -3.16 1.51
C GLY A 4 -0.04 -1.89 0.99
N LEU A 5 0.07 -0.79 1.73
CA LEU A 5 -0.57 0.48 1.41
C LEU A 5 0.16 1.24 0.28
N SER A 6 -0.52 2.23 -0.30
CA SER A 6 0.04 3.14 -1.31
C SER A 6 -0.19 4.59 -0.90
N PRO A 7 0.76 5.51 -1.13
CA PRO A 7 0.52 6.95 -0.99
C PRO A 7 -0.57 7.46 -1.94
N ASP A 8 -0.84 6.73 -3.03
CA ASP A 8 -1.86 7.07 -4.02
C ASP A 8 -3.26 6.54 -3.63
N LEU A 9 -3.37 5.71 -2.58
CA LEU A 9 -4.63 5.14 -2.13
C LEU A 9 -5.39 6.12 -1.22
N ASN A 10 -6.26 6.91 -1.83
CA ASN A 10 -7.10 7.89 -1.15
C ASN A 10 -8.54 7.41 -0.94
N SER A 11 -9.04 6.55 -1.83
CA SER A 11 -10.36 5.92 -1.76
C SER A 11 -10.31 4.47 -2.24
N LEU A 12 -11.08 3.60 -1.60
CA LEU A 12 -11.23 2.20 -2.04
C LEU A 12 -11.84 2.09 -3.45
N ASP A 13 -12.53 3.13 -3.93
CA ASP A 13 -13.04 3.16 -5.31
C ASP A 13 -11.92 3.21 -6.35
N GLN A 14 -10.74 3.73 -6.01
CA GLN A 14 -9.59 3.67 -6.92
C GLN A 14 -9.19 2.23 -7.22
N ILE A 15 -9.30 1.32 -6.23
CA ILE A 15 -9.05 -0.11 -6.42
C ILE A 15 -10.19 -0.74 -7.25
N ARG A 16 -11.45 -0.40 -6.94
CA ARG A 16 -12.63 -0.94 -7.65
C ARG A 16 -12.64 -0.58 -9.13
N ASN A 17 -12.11 0.60 -9.47
CA ASN A 17 -12.11 1.14 -10.83
C ASN A 17 -10.88 0.72 -11.66
N LEU A 18 -9.94 -0.06 -11.10
CA LEU A 18 -8.83 -0.62 -11.87
C LEU A 18 -9.37 -1.50 -13.00
N GLN A 19 -9.13 -1.07 -14.23
CA GLN A 19 -9.59 -1.79 -15.41
C GLN A 19 -8.81 -3.09 -15.58
N ARG A 20 -9.53 -4.15 -15.95
CA ARG A 20 -8.95 -5.47 -16.23
C ARG A 20 -9.28 -5.85 -17.68
N PRO A 21 -8.37 -6.53 -18.40
CA PRO A 21 -7.03 -6.95 -17.96
C PRO A 21 -6.05 -5.77 -17.88
N THR A 22 -5.07 -5.87 -16.98
CA THR A 22 -3.97 -4.92 -16.87
C THR A 22 -2.72 -5.67 -16.42
N ASP A 23 -1.56 -5.27 -16.94
CA ASP A 23 -0.28 -5.63 -16.34
C ASP A 23 -0.03 -4.79 -15.09
N VAL A 24 0.91 -5.24 -14.27
CA VAL A 24 1.37 -4.50 -13.09
C VAL A 24 2.38 -3.44 -13.54
N PRO A 25 2.12 -2.14 -13.33
CA PRO A 25 3.06 -1.08 -13.67
C PRO A 25 4.28 -1.08 -12.73
N ASP A 26 5.36 -0.42 -13.13
CA ASP A 26 6.56 -0.29 -12.29
C ASP A 26 6.35 0.65 -11.09
N THR A 27 5.35 1.54 -11.15
CA THR A 27 5.03 2.53 -10.11
C THR A 27 3.54 2.76 -9.96
N GLY A 28 3.15 3.44 -8.87
CA GLY A 28 1.80 3.88 -8.59
C GLY A 28 0.94 2.83 -7.89
N LEU A 29 -0.35 3.15 -7.72
CA LEU A 29 -1.28 2.40 -6.88
C LEU A 29 -1.20 0.87 -7.04
N LEU A 30 -1.34 0.33 -8.25
CA LEU A 30 -1.36 -1.13 -8.44
C LEU A 30 -0.01 -1.77 -8.09
N CYS A 31 1.11 -1.11 -8.39
CA CYS A 31 2.44 -1.57 -7.99
C CYS A 31 2.52 -1.65 -6.45
N ASP A 32 2.14 -0.57 -5.77
CA ASP A 32 2.26 -0.46 -4.32
C ASP A 32 1.39 -1.46 -3.56
N LEU A 33 0.15 -1.70 -4.02
CA LEU A 33 -0.74 -2.71 -3.42
C LEU A 33 -0.13 -4.12 -3.43
N LEU A 34 0.82 -4.37 -4.32
CA LEU A 34 1.50 -5.65 -4.50
C LEU A 34 2.90 -5.68 -3.90
N TRP A 35 3.60 -4.54 -3.83
CA TRP A 35 5.04 -4.51 -3.51
C TRP A 35 5.45 -3.70 -2.28
N SER A 36 4.54 -2.92 -1.68
CA SER A 36 4.91 -2.15 -0.48
C SER A 36 5.01 -3.02 0.78
N ASP A 37 5.86 -2.59 1.72
CA ASP A 37 6.14 -3.30 2.98
C ASP A 37 5.97 -2.39 4.21
N PRO A 38 5.50 -2.92 5.35
CA PRO A 38 5.52 -2.15 6.60
C PRO A 38 6.96 -2.02 7.13
N SER A 39 7.30 -0.87 7.71
CA SER A 39 8.59 -0.67 8.40
C SER A 39 8.39 0.00 9.76
N LYS A 40 9.03 -0.55 10.79
CA LYS A 40 9.03 0.04 12.15
C LYS A 40 9.98 1.23 12.27
N GLU A 41 10.90 1.39 11.33
CA GLU A 41 11.95 2.40 11.34
C GLU A 41 11.54 3.68 10.58
N VAL A 42 10.40 3.63 9.88
CA VAL A 42 9.89 4.73 9.06
C VAL A 42 8.67 5.35 9.72
N GLN A 43 8.64 6.68 9.76
CA GLN A 43 7.43 7.47 10.04
C GLN A 43 6.91 8.01 8.70
N GLY A 44 5.66 7.70 8.35
CA GLY A 44 5.09 8.05 7.06
C GLY A 44 5.47 7.08 5.96
N TRP A 45 6.02 7.60 4.86
CA TRP A 45 6.44 6.83 3.68
C TRP A 45 7.96 6.85 3.54
N GLY A 46 8.56 5.70 3.23
CA GLY A 46 9.99 5.54 2.98
C GLY A 46 10.23 4.81 1.66
N MET A 47 11.46 4.85 1.15
CA MET A 47 11.84 4.01 0.02
C MET A 47 11.92 2.55 0.45
N ASN A 48 11.60 1.63 -0.46
CA ASN A 48 11.73 0.19 -0.21
C ASN A 48 13.09 -0.31 -0.70
N ASP A 49 13.79 -1.09 0.13
CA ASP A 49 15.08 -1.72 -0.20
C ASP A 49 14.98 -2.72 -1.36
N ARG A 50 13.76 -3.13 -1.73
CA ARG A 50 13.48 -3.91 -2.94
C ARG A 50 13.74 -3.14 -4.24
N GLY A 51 13.96 -1.82 -4.17
CA GLY A 51 14.14 -0.95 -5.34
C GLY A 51 12.85 -0.64 -6.09
N VAL A 52 11.68 -1.04 -5.55
CA VAL A 52 10.35 -0.79 -6.12
C VAL A 52 9.37 -0.49 -4.98
N SER A 53 8.42 0.42 -5.24
CA SER A 53 7.41 0.85 -4.26
C SER A 53 8.02 1.47 -2.99
N TYR A 54 7.26 1.45 -1.90
CA TYR A 54 7.51 2.17 -0.65
C TYR A 54 7.50 1.24 0.56
N THR A 55 8.14 1.71 1.62
CA THR A 55 7.85 1.25 2.98
C THR A 55 6.88 2.22 3.65
N PHE A 56 6.05 1.72 4.58
CA PHE A 56 5.11 2.57 5.33
C PHE A 56 5.15 2.30 6.83
N GLY A 57 5.02 3.38 7.60
CA GLY A 57 5.04 3.37 9.06
C GLY A 57 3.71 2.95 9.69
N ALA A 58 3.76 2.70 11.00
CA ALA A 58 2.57 2.38 11.80
C ALA A 58 1.54 3.53 11.84
N ASP A 59 2.00 4.77 11.66
CA ASP A 59 1.14 5.96 11.52
C ASP A 59 0.25 5.85 10.27
N LYS A 60 0.81 5.37 9.14
CA LYS A 60 0.04 5.17 7.91
C LYS A 60 -0.94 4.02 7.98
N VAL A 61 -0.61 2.96 8.73
CA VAL A 61 -1.57 1.90 9.05
C VAL A 61 -2.74 2.46 9.86
N SER A 62 -2.46 3.20 10.92
CA SER A 62 -3.48 3.76 11.81
C SER A 62 -4.38 4.76 11.09
N GLU A 63 -3.78 5.66 10.31
CA GLU A 63 -4.50 6.64 9.47
C GLU A 63 -5.44 5.94 8.48
N PHE A 64 -4.96 4.91 7.79
CA PHE A 64 -5.75 4.16 6.82
C PHE A 64 -6.94 3.43 7.47
N LEU A 65 -6.68 2.71 8.57
CA LEU A 65 -7.71 1.97 9.30
C LEU A 65 -8.81 2.90 9.82
N GLN A 66 -8.43 4.02 10.44
CA GLN A 66 -9.38 5.01 10.95
C GLN A 66 -10.19 5.66 9.83
N LYS A 67 -9.54 6.03 8.72
CA LYS A 67 -10.20 6.69 7.58
C LYS A 67 -11.25 5.79 6.90
N HIS A 68 -11.02 4.48 6.90
CA HIS A 68 -11.86 3.52 6.20
C HIS A 68 -12.74 2.66 7.11
N ASP A 69 -12.76 2.96 8.41
CA ASP A 69 -13.52 2.21 9.43
C ASP A 69 -13.22 0.70 9.39
N LEU A 70 -11.93 0.38 9.46
CA LEU A 70 -11.39 -0.98 9.41
C LEU A 70 -10.60 -1.30 10.67
N ASP A 71 -10.57 -2.58 11.04
CA ASP A 71 -9.85 -3.03 12.23
C ASP A 71 -8.44 -3.57 11.94
N LEU A 72 -8.22 -4.11 10.74
CA LEU A 72 -7.00 -4.87 10.43
C LEU A 72 -6.61 -4.79 8.95
N ILE A 73 -5.32 -4.62 8.69
CA ILE A 73 -4.69 -4.91 7.40
C ILE A 73 -4.07 -6.31 7.47
N CYS A 74 -4.65 -7.27 6.75
CA CYS A 74 -4.03 -8.58 6.54
C CYS A 74 -3.25 -8.58 5.22
N ARG A 75 -1.98 -9.02 5.28
CA ARG A 75 -1.06 -9.04 4.14
C ARG A 75 -0.08 -10.22 4.14
N ALA A 76 0.67 -10.41 3.05
CA ALA A 76 1.62 -11.51 2.85
C ALA A 76 3.02 -10.99 2.47
N HIS A 77 3.56 -11.34 1.29
CA HIS A 77 4.81 -10.87 0.64
C HIS A 77 6.15 -11.03 1.39
N GLN A 78 6.17 -10.94 2.72
CA GLN A 78 7.31 -11.23 3.61
C GLN A 78 7.00 -12.43 4.50
#